data_AF-A0A218ZSH4-F1
#
_entry.id   AF-A0A218ZSH4-F1
#
_cell.length_a   1.000
_cell.length_b   1.000
_cell.length_c   1.000
_cell.angle_alpha   90.00
_cell.angle_beta   90.00
_cell.angle_gamma   90.00
#
_symmetry.space_group_name_H-M   'P 1'
#
loop_
_entity.id
_entity.type
_entity.pdbx_description
1 polymer ?
#
loop_
_entity_poly.entity_id
_entity_poly.type
_entity_poly.pdbx_seq_one_letter_code
_entity_poly.pdbx_strand_id
1 'polypeptide(L)'
;MSKTKGLGFDVQEALADKAYHSRDKVALIDEMGGVPYIPFKGNSTGRPKGNHIWRRMYAMFMFNKEEFETHYHLRSNIETTFSAWKLKFDDSIKSKNSIAQKNELICKATAHNITVLINVIFEPGIKPDFIFSPPVTVS
;
A
#
# COMPACT_ATOMS: atom_id res chain seq x y z
N MET A 1 -15.92 4.41 11.09
CA MET A 1 -15.27 4.95 9.87
C MET A 1 -13.76 5.01 10.10
N SER A 2 -12.99 4.26 9.31
CA SER A 2 -11.51 4.27 9.40
C SER A 2 -10.96 5.69 9.18
N LYS A 3 -9.94 6.09 9.95
CA LYS A 3 -9.28 7.42 9.84
C LYS A 3 -8.85 7.74 8.40
N THR A 4 -8.47 6.72 7.64
CA THR A 4 -8.06 6.83 6.23
C THR A 4 -9.17 7.40 5.35
N LYS A 5 -10.39 6.87 5.46
CA LYS A 5 -11.54 7.35 4.67
C LYS A 5 -11.97 8.76 5.10
N GLY A 6 -11.82 9.08 6.39
CA GLY A 6 -12.08 10.43 6.91
C GLY A 6 -11.11 11.51 6.42
N LEU A 7 -9.94 11.12 5.91
CA LEU A 7 -8.95 12.01 5.32
C LEU A 7 -9.13 12.18 3.79
N GLY A 8 -10.18 11.60 3.20
CA GLY A 8 -10.47 11.70 1.77
C GLY A 8 -9.71 10.70 0.90
N PHE A 9 -9.03 9.71 1.48
CA PHE A 9 -8.38 8.65 0.71
C PHE A 9 -9.40 7.63 0.22
N ASP A 10 -9.38 7.38 -1.10
CA ASP A 10 -10.15 6.32 -1.75
C ASP A 10 -9.30 5.05 -1.86
N VAL A 11 -9.67 4.02 -1.11
CA VAL A 11 -8.93 2.74 -1.09
C VAL A 11 -9.57 1.80 -2.09
N GLN A 12 -8.93 1.61 -3.24
CA GLN A 12 -9.43 0.72 -4.29
C GLN A 12 -9.05 -0.75 -4.04
N GLU A 13 -7.78 -1.01 -3.78
CA GLU A 13 -7.24 -2.36 -3.55
C GLU A 13 -6.20 -2.31 -2.43
N ALA A 14 -6.10 -3.40 -1.67
CA ALA A 14 -5.08 -3.53 -0.63
C ALA A 14 -4.42 -4.90 -0.70
N LEU A 15 -3.10 -4.90 -0.79
CA LEU A 15 -2.26 -6.09 -0.89
C LEU A 15 -1.48 -6.28 0.41
N ALA A 16 -1.40 -7.51 0.91
CA ALA A 16 -0.63 -7.80 2.11
C ALA A 16 -0.09 -9.22 2.14
N ASP A 17 0.91 -9.44 3.00
CA ASP A 17 1.44 -10.78 3.26
C ASP A 17 0.37 -11.75 3.73
N LYS A 18 0.58 -13.03 3.44
CA LYS A 18 -0.21 -14.15 3.95
C LYS A 18 -0.36 -14.13 5.48
N ALA A 19 0.60 -13.57 6.21
CA ALA A 19 0.50 -13.41 7.67
C ALA A 19 -0.68 -12.49 8.09
N TYR A 20 -1.15 -11.62 7.20
CA TYR A 20 -2.23 -10.66 7.43
C TYR A 20 -3.62 -11.16 6.97
N HIS A 21 -3.77 -12.42 6.58
CA HIS A 21 -5.04 -13.00 6.08
C HIS A 21 -6.13 -13.21 7.17
N SER A 22 -6.35 -12.27 8.09
CA SER A 22 -7.42 -12.40 9.09
C SER A 22 -8.76 -11.86 8.58
N ARG A 23 -9.87 -12.41 9.08
CA ARG A 23 -11.23 -11.95 8.73
C ARG A 23 -11.41 -10.46 9.03
N ASP A 24 -10.92 -10.01 10.18
CA ASP A 24 -11.07 -8.62 10.60
C ASP A 24 -10.34 -7.66 9.65
N LYS A 25 -9.14 -8.04 9.15
CA LYS A 25 -8.38 -7.23 8.19
C LYS A 25 -9.05 -7.18 6.84
N VAL A 26 -9.55 -8.32 6.34
CA VAL A 26 -10.28 -8.41 5.08
C VAL A 26 -11.59 -7.60 5.16
N ALA A 27 -12.33 -7.70 6.26
CA ALA A 27 -13.54 -6.89 6.50
C ALA A 27 -13.24 -5.39 6.57
N LEU A 28 -12.17 -5.00 7.24
CA LEU A 28 -11.77 -3.59 7.35
C LEU A 28 -11.49 -2.96 5.98
N ILE A 29 -10.82 -3.69 5.09
CA ILE A 29 -10.53 -3.23 3.73
C ILE A 29 -11.82 -3.06 2.93
N ASP A 30 -12.74 -4.02 3.03
CA ASP A 30 -14.05 -3.97 2.38
C ASP A 30 -14.92 -2.81 2.92
N GLU A 31 -14.91 -2.55 4.23
CA GLU A 31 -15.60 -1.40 4.85
C GLU A 31 -15.06 -0.05 4.33
N MET A 32 -13.77 0.01 4.04
CA MET A 32 -13.16 1.19 3.43
C MET A 32 -13.60 1.38 1.97
N GLY A 33 -14.08 0.33 1.31
CA GLY A 33 -14.52 0.32 -0.09
C GLY A 33 -13.56 -0.40 -1.03
N GLY A 34 -12.48 -1.00 -0.48
CA GLY A 34 -11.43 -1.62 -1.28
C GLY A 34 -11.53 -3.14 -1.39
N VAL A 35 -10.78 -3.70 -2.33
CA VAL A 35 -10.68 -5.15 -2.55
C VAL A 35 -9.42 -5.71 -1.87
N PRO A 36 -9.55 -6.67 -0.92
CA PRO A 36 -8.42 -7.24 -0.20
C PRO A 36 -7.76 -8.41 -0.93
N TYR A 37 -6.60 -8.19 -1.55
CA TYR A 37 -5.75 -9.21 -2.16
C TYR A 37 -4.70 -9.72 -1.16
N ILE A 38 -5.14 -10.61 -0.26
CA ILE A 38 -4.28 -11.23 0.77
C ILE A 38 -4.30 -12.75 0.62
N PRO A 39 -3.15 -13.41 0.34
CA PRO A 39 -3.10 -14.85 0.16
C PRO A 39 -3.55 -15.62 1.41
N PHE A 40 -4.23 -16.75 1.22
CA PHE A 40 -4.67 -17.60 2.33
C PHE A 40 -3.60 -18.63 2.72
N LYS A 41 -3.63 -19.06 4.00
CA LYS A 41 -2.81 -20.19 4.46
C LYS A 41 -3.42 -21.50 3.96
N GLY A 42 -2.60 -22.55 3.82
CA GLY A 42 -3.07 -23.85 3.34
C GLY A 42 -4.14 -24.49 4.23
N ASN A 43 -4.20 -24.13 5.51
CA ASN A 43 -5.22 -24.59 6.46
C ASN A 43 -6.40 -23.62 6.62
N SER A 44 -6.44 -22.53 5.85
CA SER A 44 -7.56 -21.59 5.87
C SER A 44 -8.80 -22.25 5.26
N THR A 45 -9.97 -21.96 5.85
CA THR A 45 -11.26 -22.44 5.34
C THR A 45 -12.07 -21.27 4.78
N GLY A 46 -12.80 -21.49 3.68
CA GLY A 46 -13.71 -20.51 3.08
C GLY A 46 -14.99 -20.24 3.89
N ARG A 47 -15.10 -20.77 5.11
CA ARG A 47 -16.27 -20.54 5.97
C ARG A 47 -16.32 -19.05 6.36
N PRO A 48 -17.39 -18.31 6.02
CA PRO A 48 -17.44 -16.86 6.20
C PRO A 48 -17.44 -16.44 7.68
N LYS A 49 -18.14 -17.19 8.55
CA LYS A 49 -18.38 -16.81 9.96
C LYS A 49 -18.91 -15.38 10.10
N GLY A 50 -19.88 -15.00 9.27
CA GLY A 50 -20.45 -13.65 9.24
C GLY A 50 -19.72 -12.65 8.33
N ASN A 51 -18.53 -12.99 7.83
CA ASN A 51 -17.79 -12.15 6.88
C ASN A 51 -17.95 -12.69 5.44
N HIS A 52 -18.78 -12.02 4.64
CA HIS A 52 -19.03 -12.44 3.25
C HIS A 52 -17.84 -12.19 2.32
N ILE A 53 -17.09 -11.09 2.52
CA ILE A 53 -15.89 -10.79 1.73
C ILE A 53 -14.83 -11.89 1.90
N TRP A 54 -14.69 -12.47 3.09
CA TRP A 54 -13.81 -13.61 3.35
C TRP A 54 -14.09 -14.77 2.40
N ARG A 55 -15.36 -15.17 2.27
CA ARG A 55 -15.74 -16.29 1.40
C ARG A 55 -15.47 -15.97 -0.06
N ARG A 56 -15.77 -14.74 -0.50
CA ARG A 56 -15.53 -14.28 -1.87
C ARG A 56 -14.04 -14.32 -2.21
N MET A 57 -13.20 -13.70 -1.38
CA MET A 57 -11.75 -13.68 -1.61
C MET A 57 -11.11 -15.06 -1.49
N TYR A 58 -11.60 -15.92 -0.59
CA TYR A 58 -11.15 -17.30 -0.51
C TYR A 58 -11.49 -18.08 -1.78
N ALA A 59 -12.72 -17.92 -2.29
CA ALA A 59 -13.12 -18.55 -3.55
C ALA A 59 -12.28 -18.04 -4.73
N MET A 60 -12.03 -16.73 -4.81
CA MET A 60 -11.14 -16.15 -5.82
C MET A 60 -9.73 -16.74 -5.74
N PHE A 61 -9.13 -16.78 -4.56
CA PHE A 61 -7.79 -17.35 -4.36
C PHE A 61 -7.69 -18.84 -4.74
N MET A 62 -8.74 -19.63 -4.47
CA MET A 62 -8.74 -21.07 -4.71
C MET A 62 -9.12 -21.47 -6.13
N PHE A 63 -10.11 -20.79 -6.74
CA PHE A 63 -10.69 -21.18 -8.02
C PHE A 63 -10.32 -20.25 -9.18
N ASN A 64 -9.85 -19.04 -8.88
CA ASN A 64 -9.47 -18.04 -9.86
C ASN A 64 -8.10 -17.42 -9.50
N LYS A 65 -7.13 -18.31 -9.30
CA LYS A 65 -5.81 -17.94 -8.78
C LYS A 65 -5.06 -17.00 -9.74
N GLU A 66 -5.20 -17.17 -11.05
CA GLU A 66 -4.53 -16.31 -12.03
C GLU A 66 -4.96 -14.84 -11.91
N GLU A 67 -6.27 -14.59 -11.82
CA GLU A 67 -6.77 -13.23 -11.58
C GLU A 67 -6.28 -12.68 -10.23
N PHE A 68 -6.32 -13.51 -9.18
CA PHE A 68 -5.80 -13.10 -7.87
C PHE A 68 -4.32 -12.71 -7.92
N GLU A 69 -3.48 -13.51 -8.58
CA GLU A 69 -2.05 -13.27 -8.71
C GLU A 69 -1.76 -12.02 -9.56
N THR A 70 -2.56 -11.74 -10.60
CA THR A 70 -2.44 -10.53 -11.43
C THR A 70 -2.44 -9.26 -10.58
N HIS A 71 -3.36 -9.14 -9.63
CA HIS A 71 -3.36 -8.03 -8.69
C HIS A 71 -2.21 -8.16 -7.68
N TYR A 72 -2.03 -9.36 -7.10
CA TYR A 72 -1.03 -9.61 -6.06
C TYR A 72 0.43 -9.35 -6.50
N HIS A 73 0.75 -9.45 -7.80
CA HIS A 73 2.08 -9.18 -8.35
C HIS A 73 2.58 -7.76 -8.06
N LEU A 74 1.69 -6.78 -7.90
CA LEU A 74 2.04 -5.41 -7.51
C LEU A 74 2.73 -5.33 -6.14
N ARG A 75 2.62 -6.38 -5.31
CA ARG A 75 3.39 -6.51 -4.06
C ARG A 75 4.89 -6.40 -4.33
N SER A 76 5.41 -6.95 -5.42
CA SER A 76 6.87 -6.92 -5.69
C SER A 76 7.44 -5.50 -5.75
N ASN A 77 6.61 -4.50 -6.08
CA ASN A 77 6.99 -3.08 -6.04
C ASN A 77 7.47 -2.63 -4.65
N ILE A 78 6.91 -3.17 -3.56
CA ILE A 78 7.34 -2.79 -2.21
C ILE A 78 8.76 -3.30 -1.92
N GLU A 79 9.13 -4.46 -2.45
CA GLU A 79 10.45 -5.06 -2.27
C GLU A 79 11.51 -4.25 -3.03
N THR A 80 11.19 -3.85 -4.26
CA THR A 80 12.02 -2.93 -5.05
C THR A 80 12.16 -1.56 -4.35
N THR A 81 11.06 -1.03 -3.80
CA THR A 81 11.06 0.23 -3.06
C THR A 81 11.97 0.14 -1.83
N PHE A 82 11.85 -0.91 -1.03
CA PHE A 82 12.71 -1.11 0.15
C PHE A 82 14.17 -1.33 -0.23
N SER A 83 14.46 -2.02 -1.34
CA SER A 83 15.83 -2.18 -1.85
C SER A 83 16.43 -0.83 -2.24
N ALA A 84 15.72 -0.03 -3.05
CA ALA A 84 16.15 1.30 -3.47
C ALA A 84 16.31 2.25 -2.28
N TRP A 85 15.42 2.17 -1.29
CA TRP A 85 15.55 2.90 -0.04
C TRP A 85 16.85 2.56 0.68
N LYS A 86 17.10 1.27 0.94
CA LYS A 86 18.27 0.83 1.71
C LYS A 86 19.58 1.19 1.01
N LEU A 87 19.62 1.09 -0.32
CA LEU A 87 20.78 1.52 -1.10
C LEU A 87 21.08 3.01 -0.97
N LYS A 88 20.05 3.87 -0.88
CA LYS A 88 20.23 5.33 -0.90
C LYS A 88 20.30 5.98 0.50
N PHE A 89 19.54 5.46 1.46
CA PHE A 89 19.36 6.06 2.79
C PHE A 89 19.86 5.18 3.95
N ASP A 90 20.42 4.02 3.63
CA ASP A 90 20.83 2.99 4.60
C ASP A 90 19.64 2.40 5.40
N ASP A 91 19.85 1.23 6.00
CA ASP A 91 18.85 0.52 6.82
C ASP A 91 18.90 0.96 8.30
N SER A 92 19.96 1.68 8.71
CA SER A 92 20.17 2.06 10.10
C SER A 92 19.46 3.38 10.48
N ILE A 93 18.95 3.43 11.71
CA ILE A 93 18.48 4.66 12.35
C ILE A 93 19.55 5.06 13.38
N LYS A 94 20.12 6.26 13.25
CA LYS A 94 21.23 6.72 14.10
C LYS A 94 20.76 7.36 15.40
N SER A 95 19.51 7.84 15.43
CA SER A 95 18.92 8.49 16.58
C SER A 95 18.73 7.52 17.76
N LYS A 96 19.01 7.99 18.99
CA LYS A 96 18.86 7.21 20.23
C LYS A 96 17.50 7.43 20.92
N ASN A 97 16.90 8.61 20.75
CA ASN A 97 15.60 8.95 21.33
C ASN A 97 14.48 8.45 20.42
N SER A 98 13.44 7.82 20.98
CA SER A 98 12.31 7.26 20.21
C SER A 98 11.55 8.28 19.36
N ILE A 99 11.44 9.54 19.81
CA ILE A 99 10.84 10.63 19.02
C ILE A 99 11.76 10.97 17.85
N ALA A 100 13.06 11.10 18.11
CA ALA A 100 14.05 11.38 17.06
C ALA A 100 14.14 10.24 16.04
N GLN A 101 14.02 8.98 16.47
CA GLN A 101 13.96 7.81 15.57
C GLN A 101 12.74 7.86 14.64
N LYS A 102 11.56 8.20 15.16
CA LYS A 102 10.35 8.37 14.35
C LYS A 102 10.52 9.50 13.33
N ASN A 103 11.04 10.64 13.77
CA ASN A 103 11.29 11.78 12.90
C ASN A 103 12.32 11.44 11.81
N GLU A 104 13.41 10.76 12.17
CA GLU A 104 14.43 10.29 11.22
C GLU A 104 13.83 9.37 10.16
N LEU A 105 12.99 8.41 10.58
CA LEU A 105 12.30 7.50 9.67
C LEU A 105 11.37 8.24 8.70
N ILE A 106 10.56 9.18 9.20
CA ILE A 106 9.63 9.98 8.38
C ILE A 106 10.40 10.89 7.41
N CYS A 107 11.51 11.49 7.85
CA CYS A 107 12.37 12.30 6.99
C CYS A 107 13.00 11.46 5.87
N LYS A 108 13.52 10.27 6.18
CA LYS A 108 14.03 9.33 5.16
C LYS A 108 12.92 8.93 4.17
N ALA A 109 11.69 8.72 4.66
CA ALA A 109 10.53 8.43 3.80
C ALA A 109 10.23 9.54 2.81
N THR A 110 10.19 10.75 3.33
CA THR A 110 9.91 11.94 2.53
C THR A 110 11.01 12.15 1.49
N ALA A 111 12.28 12.02 1.89
CA ALA A 111 13.43 12.15 0.99
C ALA A 111 13.47 11.08 -0.11
N HIS A 112 13.08 9.83 0.22
CA HIS A 112 12.93 8.76 -0.77
C HIS A 112 11.84 9.08 -1.79
N ASN A 113 10.65 9.51 -1.33
CA ASN A 113 9.56 9.88 -2.22
C ASN A 113 9.93 11.03 -3.16
N ILE A 114 10.63 12.05 -2.66
CA ILE A 114 11.13 13.16 -3.49
C ILE A 114 12.13 12.67 -4.54
N THR A 115 13.04 11.77 -4.18
CA THR A 115 13.97 11.16 -5.14
C THR A 115 13.22 10.43 -6.26
N VAL A 116 12.26 9.58 -5.89
CA VAL A 116 11.48 8.81 -6.87
C VAL A 116 10.70 9.75 -7.79
N LEU A 117 10.06 10.79 -7.23
CA LEU A 117 9.36 11.80 -8.01
C LEU A 117 10.29 12.48 -9.02
N ILE A 118 11.48 12.92 -8.59
CA ILE A 118 12.47 13.53 -9.47
C ILE A 118 12.87 12.57 -10.60
N ASN A 119 13.20 11.32 -10.28
CA ASN A 119 13.56 10.32 -11.29
C ASN A 119 12.42 10.12 -12.30
N VAL A 120 11.18 10.02 -11.84
CA VAL A 120 9.99 9.87 -12.70
C VAL A 120 9.71 11.12 -13.56
N ILE A 121 10.08 12.32 -13.10
CA ILE A 121 9.97 13.53 -13.92
C ILE A 121 11.00 13.52 -15.06
N PHE A 122 12.24 13.11 -14.79
CA PHE A 122 13.34 13.23 -15.75
C PHE A 122 13.53 12.01 -16.67
N GLU A 123 13.25 10.78 -16.21
CA GLU A 123 13.50 9.55 -16.99
C GLU A 123 12.32 9.23 -17.93
N PRO A 124 11.09 8.95 -17.45
CA PRO A 124 9.94 8.71 -18.32
C PRO A 124 9.27 10.00 -18.82
N GLY A 125 9.72 11.18 -18.37
CA GLY A 125 9.23 12.48 -18.86
C GLY A 125 7.83 12.84 -18.37
N ILE A 126 7.38 12.32 -17.22
CA ILE A 126 6.06 12.63 -16.66
C ILE A 126 6.05 14.09 -16.22
N LYS A 127 5.06 14.86 -16.72
CA LYS A 127 4.84 16.25 -16.33
C LYS A 127 3.85 16.29 -15.15
N PRO A 128 4.28 16.72 -13.96
CA PRO A 128 3.39 16.81 -12.81
C PRO A 128 2.49 18.05 -12.90
N ASP A 129 1.17 17.85 -12.86
CA ASP A 129 0.16 18.92 -12.96
C ASP A 129 0.13 19.87 -11.75
N PHE A 130 0.74 19.47 -10.62
CA PHE A 130 0.79 20.26 -9.39
C PHE A 130 2.00 21.20 -9.32
N ILE A 131 3.01 21.04 -10.17
CA ILE A 131 4.17 21.94 -10.22
C ILE A 131 3.87 23.18 -11.09
N PHE A 132 3.00 23.01 -12.09
CA PHE A 132 2.69 24.04 -13.09
C PHE A 132 1.23 24.49 -13.09
N SER A 133 0.51 24.36 -11.97
CA SER A 133 -0.84 24.91 -11.91
C SER A 133 -0.82 26.42 -12.17
N PRO A 134 -1.60 26.93 -13.13
CA PRO A 134 -1.74 28.37 -13.31
C PRO A 134 -2.27 28.99 -12.01
N PRO A 135 -1.88 30.22 -11.68
CA PRO A 135 -2.35 30.88 -10.47
C PRO A 135 -3.88 30.85 -10.43
N VAL A 136 -4.44 30.40 -9.31
CA VAL A 136 -5.88 30.38 -9.07
C VAL A 136 -6.39 31.81 -9.30
N THR A 137 -7.11 32.02 -10.40
CA THR A 137 -7.78 33.28 -10.67
C THR A 137 -9.01 33.31 -9.78
N VAL A 138 -8.87 34.00 -8.65
CA VAL A 138 -10.01 34.35 -7.80
C VAL A 138 -10.85 35.33 -8.61
N SER A 139 -12.10 34.95 -8.91
CA SER A 139 -13.10 35.82 -9.54
C SER A 139 -13.97 36.48 -8.48
#